data_AF-A0A7V9L0Z7-F1
#
_entry.id   AF-A0A7V9L0Z7-F1
#
_cell.length_a   1.000
_cell.length_b   1.000
_cell.length_c   1.000
_cell.angle_alpha   90.00
_cell.angle_beta   90.00
_cell.angle_gamma   90.00
#
_symmetry.space_group_name_H-M   'P 1'
#
loop_
_entity.id
_entity.type
_entity.pdbx_description
1 polymer ?
#
loop_
_entity_poly.entity_id
_entity_poly.type
_entity_poly.pdbx_seq_one_letter_code
_entity_poly.pdbx_strand_id
1 'polypeptide(L)' 'MRKRPTRIELLELDIDVRLADLWCEASEVNEWNLEVVAAFMRAAYGKGYCDALTEDAPGSLCRDHGYKIPFRTPSATAET' A
#
# COMPACT_ATOMS: atom_id res chain seq x y z
N MET A 1 -19.72 -24.03 -3.49
CA MET A 1 -18.24 -24.10 -3.59
C MET A 1 -17.69 -22.78 -3.07
N ARG A 2 -16.75 -22.77 -2.12
CA ARG A 2 -16.05 -21.52 -1.76
C ARG A 2 -15.13 -21.16 -2.93
N LYS A 3 -15.36 -19.99 -3.55
CA LYS A 3 -14.50 -19.44 -4.60
C LYS A 3 -13.12 -19.19 -4.00
N ARG A 4 -12.05 -19.63 -4.65
CA ARG A 4 -10.69 -19.28 -4.23
C ARG A 4 -10.47 -17.77 -4.47
N PRO A 5 -9.87 -17.03 -3.52
CA PRO A 5 -9.51 -15.64 -3.73
C PRO A 5 -8.59 -15.48 -4.94
N THR A 6 -8.77 -14.38 -5.65
CA THR A 6 -7.90 -13.92 -6.74
C THR A 6 -6.66 -13.24 -6.17
N ARG A 7 -5.65 -13.02 -7.02
CA ARG A 7 -4.41 -12.32 -6.61
C ARG A 7 -4.65 -10.89 -6.15
N ILE A 8 -5.62 -10.20 -6.76
CA ILE A 8 -5.95 -8.83 -6.37
C ILE A 8 -6.63 -8.79 -5.01
N GLU A 9 -7.57 -9.71 -4.74
CA GLU A 9 -8.24 -9.81 -3.43
C GLU A 9 -7.24 -10.15 -2.31
N LEU A 10 -6.21 -10.96 -2.60
CA LEU A 10 -5.15 -11.25 -1.62
C LEU A 10 -4.23 -10.05 -1.37
N LEU A 11 -3.88 -9.30 -2.41
CA LEU A 11 -3.08 -8.09 -2.29
C LEU A 11 -3.82 -7.00 -1.50
N GLU A 12 -5.10 -6.79 -1.82
CA GLU A 12 -5.97 -5.85 -1.09
C GLU A 12 -6.05 -6.21 0.40
N LEU A 13 -6.24 -7.51 0.71
CA LEU A 13 -6.27 -7.97 2.10
C LEU A 13 -4.95 -7.72 2.85
N ASP A 14 -3.79 -7.95 2.21
CA ASP A 14 -2.48 -7.68 2.81
C ASP A 14 -2.30 -6.17 3.08
N ILE A 15 -2.69 -5.33 2.13
CA ILE A 15 -2.69 -3.87 2.31
C ILE A 15 -3.61 -3.46 3.47
N ASP A 16 -4.81 -4.02 3.55
CA ASP A 16 -5.75 -3.73 4.65
C ASP A 16 -5.18 -4.12 6.01
N VAL A 17 -4.49 -5.27 6.11
CA VAL A 17 -3.82 -5.69 7.34
C VAL A 17 -2.70 -4.72 7.72
N ARG A 18 -1.92 -4.21 6.75
CA ARG A 18 -0.86 -3.21 7.01
C ARG A 18 -1.39 -1.84 7.41
N LEU A 19 -2.63 -1.54 7.05
CA LEU A 19 -3.35 -0.30 7.38
C LEU A 19 -4.32 -0.47 8.55
N ALA A 20 -4.33 -1.61 9.23
CA ALA A 20 -5.33 -1.91 10.26
C ALA A 20 -5.44 -0.82 11.35
N ASP A 21 -4.31 -0.31 11.85
CA ASP A 21 -4.32 0.77 12.86
C ASP A 21 -4.95 2.05 12.30
N LEU A 22 -4.66 2.40 11.05
CA LEU A 22 -5.25 3.55 10.37
C LEU A 22 -6.76 3.36 10.16
N TRP A 23 -7.21 2.13 9.91
CA TRP A 23 -8.62 1.79 9.81
C TRP A 23 -9.34 1.85 11.16
N CYS A 24 -8.66 1.49 12.25
CA CYS A 24 -9.18 1.72 13.59
C CYS A 24 -9.34 3.23 13.88
N GLU A 25 -8.38 4.07 13.49
CA GLU A 25 -8.54 5.53 13.62
C GLU A 25 -9.71 6.05 12.77
N ALA A 26 -9.86 5.54 11.55
CA ALA A 26 -10.96 5.90 10.66
C ALA A 26 -12.34 5.50 11.22
N SER A 27 -12.44 4.38 11.95
CA SER A 27 -13.72 3.95 12.53
C SER A 27 -14.21 4.84 13.66
N GLU A 28 -13.32 5.61 14.30
CA GLU A 28 -13.67 6.57 15.36
C GLU A 28 -14.07 7.95 14.80
N VAL A 29 -14.02 8.14 13.48
CA VAL A 29 -14.41 9.40 12.83
C VAL A 29 -15.92 9.51 12.72
N ASN A 30 -16.50 10.44 13.48
CA ASN A 30 -17.94 10.69 13.50
C ASN A 30 -18.43 11.63 12.39
N GLU A 31 -17.55 12.46 11.83
CA GLU A 31 -17.90 13.42 10.77
C GLU A 31 -16.86 13.36 9.65
N TRP A 32 -17.35 13.06 8.44
CA TRP A 32 -16.52 12.95 7.25
C TRP A 32 -16.63 14.19 6.38
N ASN A 33 -15.49 14.79 6.07
CA ASN A 33 -15.37 15.84 5.06
C ASN A 33 -14.15 15.56 4.16
N LEU A 34 -14.00 16.36 3.10
CA LEU A 34 -12.93 16.16 2.11
C LEU A 34 -11.52 16.27 2.71
N GLU A 35 -11.33 17.10 3.73
CA GLU A 35 -10.03 17.26 4.39
C GLU A 35 -9.65 16.00 5.17
N VAL A 36 -10.62 15.41 5.88
CA VAL A 36 -10.44 14.15 6.61
C VAL A 36 -10.14 13.01 5.65
N VAL A 37 -10.92 12.85 4.58
CA VAL A 37 -10.65 11.85 3.53
C VAL A 37 -9.24 12.03 2.95
N ALA A 38 -8.86 13.25 2.61
CA ALA A 38 -7.54 13.54 2.07
C ALA A 38 -6.42 13.24 3.08
N ALA A 39 -6.65 13.42 4.38
CA ALA A 39 -5.70 13.05 5.42
C ALA A 39 -5.48 11.53 5.47
N PHE A 40 -6.54 10.72 5.49
CA PHE A 40 -6.44 9.25 5.46
C PHE A 40 -5.78 8.74 4.18
N MET A 41 -6.11 9.30 3.02
CA MET A 41 -5.46 8.94 1.76
C MET A 41 -3.95 9.22 1.80
N ARG A 42 -3.53 10.38 2.33
CA ARG A 42 -2.11 10.69 2.50
C ARG A 42 -1.41 9.78 3.51
N ALA A 43 -2.08 9.43 4.61
CA ALA A 43 -1.55 8.51 5.61
C ALA A 43 -1.35 7.10 5.05
N ALA A 44 -2.36 6.54 4.36
CA ALA A 44 -2.29 5.23 3.72
C ALA A 44 -1.18 5.20 2.66
N TYR A 45 -1.10 6.24 1.82
CA TYR A 45 -0.06 6.36 0.80
C TYR A 45 1.34 6.51 1.41
N GLY A 46 1.47 7.33 2.45
CA GLY A 46 2.72 7.51 3.20
C GLY A 46 3.19 6.21 3.86
N LYS A 47 2.28 5.44 4.46
CA LYS A 47 2.58 4.12 5.00
C LYS A 47 3.09 3.17 3.91
N GLY A 48 2.43 3.14 2.74
CA GLY A 48 2.89 2.36 1.59
C GLY A 48 4.31 2.72 1.13
N TYR A 49 4.69 4.00 1.17
CA TYR A 49 6.07 4.42 0.88
C TYR A 49 7.06 3.96 1.94
N CYS A 50 6.74 4.16 3.22
CA CYS A 50 7.59 3.71 4.31
C CYS A 50 7.81 2.20 4.25
N ASP A 51 6.74 1.42 4.04
CA ASP A 51 6.82 -0.02 3.87
C ASP A 51 7.73 -0.36 2.68
N ALA A 52 7.50 0.21 1.50
CA ALA A 52 8.32 -0.04 0.31
C ALA A 52 9.81 0.33 0.49
N LEU A 53 10.12 1.36 1.29
CA LEU A 53 11.49 1.76 1.62
C LEU A 53 12.16 0.85 2.65
N THR A 54 11.38 0.08 3.39
CA THR A 54 11.84 -0.81 4.47
C THR A 54 11.68 -2.29 4.15
N GLU A 55 11.11 -2.64 2.99
CA GLU A 55 11.05 -4.00 2.49
C GLU A 55 12.45 -4.62 2.33
N ASP A 56 12.58 -5.90 2.67
CA ASP A 56 13.83 -6.67 2.53
C ASP A 56 14.41 -6.64 1.10
N ALA A 57 13.53 -6.55 0.09
CA ALA A 57 13.91 -6.39 -1.30
C ALA A 57 12.88 -5.51 -2.03
N PRO A 58 13.29 -4.66 -2.99
CA PRO A 58 12.38 -3.70 -3.63
C PRO A 58 11.16 -4.37 -4.26
N GLY A 59 9.94 -4.06 -3.82
CA GLY A 59 8.70 -4.61 -4.37
C GLY A 59 8.37 -6.03 -3.90
N SER A 60 8.77 -6.39 -2.67
CA SER A 60 8.49 -7.72 -2.11
C SER A 60 6.99 -7.98 -2.00
N LEU A 61 6.19 -7.04 -1.48
CA LEU A 61 4.73 -7.20 -1.39
C LEU A 61 4.12 -7.61 -2.75
N CYS A 62 4.41 -6.85 -3.80
CA CYS A 62 3.87 -7.11 -5.12
C CYS A 62 4.35 -8.47 -5.68
N ARG A 63 5.61 -8.87 -5.44
CA ARG A 63 6.12 -10.19 -5.86
C ARG A 63 5.43 -11.33 -5.13
N ASP A 64 5.19 -11.19 -3.83
CA ASP A 64 4.55 -12.22 -2.99
C ASP A 64 3.13 -12.52 -3.48
N HIS A 65 2.45 -11.51 -4.05
CA HIS A 65 1.14 -11.65 -4.71
C HIS A 65 1.22 -11.96 -6.21
N GLY A 66 2.41 -12.22 -6.75
CA GLY A 66 2.63 -12.64 -8.14
C GLY A 66 2.52 -11.53 -9.19
N TYR A 67 2.72 -10.27 -8.79
CA TYR A 67 2.80 -9.12 -9.68
C TYR A 67 4.24 -8.84 -10.13
N LYS A 68 4.38 -8.32 -11.35
CA LYS A 68 5.67 -7.86 -11.89
C LYS A 68 5.96 -6.46 -11.38
N ILE A 69 7.17 -6.26 -10.85
CA ILE A 69 7.64 -4.93 -10.46
C ILE A 69 8.13 -4.20 -11.71
N PRO A 70 7.65 -2.97 -11.98
CA PRO A 70 8.20 -2.15 -13.05
C PRO A 70 9.69 -1.92 -12.82
N PHE A 71 10.52 -2.16 -13.84
CA PHE A 71 11.94 -1.83 -13.76
C PHE A 71 12.09 -0.31 -13.80
N ARG A 72 12.76 0.27 -12.80
CA ARG A 72 13.12 1.68 -12.86
C ARG A 72 14.29 1.84 -13.81
N THR A 73 14.08 2.45 -14.97
CA THR A 73 15.20 2.89 -15.82
C THR A 73 16.04 3.88 -15.00
N PRO A 74 17.36 3.65 -14.83
CA PRO A 74 18.22 4.62 -14.17
C PRO A 74 18.07 5.97 -14.86
N SER A 75 17.74 7.03 -14.11
CA SER A 75 17.72 8.38 -14.67
C SER A 75 19.15 8.75 -15.07
N ALA A 76 19.34 9.21 -16.30
CA ALA A 76 20.64 9.61 -16.85
C ALA A 76 21.36 10.74 -16.07
N THR A 77 20.74 11.29 -15.03
CA THR A 77 21.20 12.45 -14.26
C THR A 77 21.80 12.12 -12.89
N ALA A 78 22.03 10.85 -12.56
CA ALA A 78 22.84 10.48 -11.40
C ALA A 78 24.32 10.37 -11.77
N GLU A 79 24.90 11.45 -12.30
CA GLU A 79 26.35 11.62 -12.39
C GLU A 79 26.80 12.57 -11.27
N THR A 80 27.54 11.98 -10.33
CA THR A 80 28.54 12.55 -9.38
C THR A 80 28.15 13.72 -8.48
#